data_AF-G6XJR9-F1
#
_entry.id   AF-G6XJR9-F1
#
_cell.length_a   1.000
_cell.length_b   1.000
_cell.length_c   1.000
_cell.angle_alpha   90.00
_cell.angle_beta   90.00
_cell.angle_gamma   90.00
#
_symmetry.space_group_name_H-M   'P 1'
#
loop_
_entity.id
_entity.type
_entity.pdbx_description
1 polymer ?
#
loop_
_entity_poly.entity_id
_entity_poly.type
_entity_poly.pdbx_seq_one_letter_code
_entity_poly.pdbx_strand_id
1 'polypeptide(L)'
;MSINPGEKTASAPVADGASKPAHSLASSETTLRQMETLSTLSLNREGGFQELRGGALGVRIAETAAERDAAQALRYRVFFEELGARPDERTFRTKRDVDAFDEAADHLLVIDHSKGSGPESVVGTYRLLRSDAAERVGRFYTASEYDISVLTEFPGRLLEVGRSCVAKEYRGRTAMQLLWRGIASYIFLHRIDVLFGCGSLPGTDPDALADQLTYMHHNHLAPPALRIRALPERYVEMQRTDLHALDYRACLNKLPPLLKGYLRLGGYVGDGAVVDEQFNTTDVAVLVKSELLADKYYRHYERRLRDALDT
;
A
#
# COMPACT_ATOMS: atom_id res chain seq x y z
N MET A 1 54.23 -15.29 -57.42
CA MET A 1 53.07 -16.19 -57.46
C MET A 1 51.94 -15.44 -56.76
N SER A 2 51.26 -14.53 -57.48
CA SER A 2 50.00 -14.79 -58.23
C SER A 2 48.92 -15.21 -57.22
N ILE A 3 47.76 -14.54 -57.07
CA ILE A 3 46.86 -13.95 -58.06
C ILE A 3 45.96 -12.94 -57.32
N ASN A 4 45.77 -11.75 -57.90
CA ASN A 4 44.53 -10.96 -57.80
C ASN A 4 43.73 -11.29 -59.08
N PRO A 5 42.38 -11.33 -59.12
CA PRO A 5 41.67 -10.09 -59.49
C PRO A 5 40.19 -10.01 -59.04
N GLY A 6 39.60 -8.81 -59.18
CA GLY A 6 38.14 -8.67 -59.26
C GLY A 6 37.58 -7.28 -58.94
N GLU A 7 37.92 -6.27 -59.75
CA GLU A 7 37.22 -4.98 -59.79
C GLU A 7 35.72 -5.13 -60.14
N LYS A 8 34.88 -4.22 -59.61
CA LYS A 8 34.01 -3.37 -60.45
C LYS A 8 33.45 -2.16 -59.68
N THR A 9 33.30 -1.09 -60.44
CA THR A 9 33.17 0.33 -60.09
C THR A 9 31.73 0.86 -60.26
N ALA A 10 31.56 2.14 -59.88
CA ALA A 10 30.48 3.10 -60.20
C ALA A 10 29.28 3.12 -59.21
N SER A 11 28.68 4.25 -58.81
CA SER A 11 28.80 5.68 -59.17
C SER A 11 28.09 6.52 -58.09
N ALA A 12 28.52 7.77 -57.87
CA ALA A 12 27.76 8.79 -57.13
C ALA A 12 26.63 9.39 -58.01
N PRO A 13 25.61 10.06 -57.45
CA PRO A 13 25.73 11.52 -57.31
C PRO A 13 25.04 12.16 -56.09
N VAL A 14 25.36 13.45 -55.91
CA VAL A 14 24.89 14.43 -54.91
C VAL A 14 23.62 15.14 -55.41
N ALA A 15 22.68 15.43 -54.50
CA ALA A 15 21.79 16.61 -54.44
C ALA A 15 20.73 16.36 -53.36
N ASP A 16 19.96 17.30 -52.82
CA ASP A 16 20.06 18.69 -52.39
C ASP A 16 18.76 18.87 -51.55
N GLY A 17 18.68 19.92 -50.72
CA GLY A 17 17.73 20.03 -49.62
C GLY A 17 16.22 20.18 -49.93
N ALA A 18 15.50 20.34 -48.81
CA ALA A 18 14.09 20.73 -48.62
C ALA A 18 13.10 19.61 -48.24
N SER A 19 12.88 19.40 -46.94
CA SER A 19 11.73 19.94 -46.20
C SER A 19 11.74 19.41 -44.76
N LYS A 20 11.62 20.30 -43.77
CA LYS A 20 11.32 19.88 -42.39
C LYS A 20 9.82 19.59 -42.32
N PRO A 21 9.37 18.39 -41.93
CA PRO A 21 7.99 18.22 -41.50
C PRO A 21 7.86 18.70 -40.06
N ALA A 22 6.79 19.44 -39.81
CA ALA A 22 6.39 19.96 -38.51
C ALA A 22 6.10 18.83 -37.52
N HIS A 23 7.09 18.46 -36.69
CA HIS A 23 6.88 17.66 -35.49
C HIS A 23 7.30 18.49 -34.26
N SER A 24 6.41 19.37 -33.79
CA SER A 24 6.72 20.20 -32.61
C SER A 24 5.49 20.68 -31.82
N LEU A 25 4.31 20.09 -32.01
CA LEU A 25 3.10 20.55 -31.29
C LEU A 25 2.47 19.46 -30.40
N ALA A 26 2.50 18.19 -30.80
CA ALA A 26 1.89 17.09 -30.03
C ALA A 26 2.74 16.61 -28.82
N SER A 27 4.07 16.65 -28.91
CA SER A 27 4.99 16.28 -27.82
C SER A 27 5.03 17.34 -26.71
N SER A 28 4.87 18.60 -27.08
CA SER A 28 4.76 19.76 -26.19
C SER A 28 3.41 19.77 -25.45
N GLU A 29 2.28 19.50 -26.12
CA GLU A 29 0.96 19.36 -25.46
C GLU A 29 0.91 18.22 -24.45
N THR A 30 1.55 17.08 -24.76
CA THR A 30 1.58 15.92 -23.86
C THR A 30 2.47 16.17 -22.63
N THR A 31 3.60 16.84 -22.83
CA THR A 31 4.50 17.28 -21.73
C THR A 31 3.84 18.36 -20.88
N LEU A 32 3.10 19.29 -21.49
CA LEU A 32 2.28 20.30 -20.81
C LEU A 32 1.17 19.65 -19.97
N ARG A 33 0.47 18.63 -20.49
CA ARG A 33 -0.54 17.84 -19.74
C ARG A 33 0.05 17.06 -18.56
N GLN A 34 1.32 16.64 -18.67
CA GLN A 34 2.04 15.91 -17.62
C GLN A 34 2.56 16.84 -16.52
N MET A 35 3.09 18.02 -16.90
CA MET A 35 3.38 19.10 -15.97
C MET A 35 2.10 19.60 -15.30
N GLU A 36 0.98 19.69 -16.02
CA GLU A 36 -0.33 19.96 -15.45
C GLU A 36 -0.72 18.92 -14.42
N THR A 37 -0.50 17.61 -14.61
CA THR A 37 -0.90 16.56 -13.64
C THR A 37 -0.08 16.59 -12.35
N LEU A 38 1.23 16.81 -12.44
CA LEU A 38 2.09 16.99 -11.25
C LEU A 38 1.78 18.32 -10.56
N SER A 39 1.61 19.39 -11.34
CA SER A 39 1.10 20.67 -10.87
C SER A 39 -0.25 20.46 -10.17
N THR A 40 -1.17 19.66 -10.73
CA THR A 40 -2.51 19.36 -10.18
C THR A 40 -2.41 18.64 -8.84
N LEU A 41 -1.49 17.68 -8.68
CA LEU A 41 -1.24 17.06 -7.38
C LEU A 41 -0.69 18.07 -6.37
N SER A 42 0.28 18.92 -6.75
CA SER A 42 0.76 20.01 -5.88
C SER A 42 -0.25 21.16 -5.65
N LEU A 43 -1.18 21.40 -6.58
CA LEU A 43 -2.22 22.44 -6.55
C LEU A 43 -3.46 22.00 -5.75
N ASN A 44 -3.76 20.69 -5.70
CA ASN A 44 -4.94 20.16 -5.01
C ASN A 44 -4.83 20.06 -3.48
N ARG A 45 -3.82 20.68 -2.86
CA ARG A 45 -3.71 20.71 -1.39
C ARG A 45 -4.85 21.49 -0.73
N GLU A 46 -5.39 22.48 -1.42
CA GLU A 46 -6.49 23.32 -0.89
C GLU A 46 -7.86 22.64 -1.05
N GLY A 47 -8.00 21.66 -1.93
CA GLY A 47 -9.26 20.99 -2.25
C GLY A 47 -9.57 19.72 -1.45
N GLY A 48 -8.73 19.34 -0.49
CA GLY A 48 -8.89 18.10 0.28
C GLY A 48 -8.73 16.82 -0.56
N PHE A 49 -9.14 15.67 0.00
CA PHE A 49 -9.03 14.39 -0.69
C PHE A 49 -10.08 14.25 -1.80
N GLN A 50 -9.64 14.13 -3.04
CA GLN A 50 -10.52 13.95 -4.20
C GLN A 50 -10.74 12.46 -4.51
N GLU A 51 -11.97 12.08 -4.86
CA GLU A 51 -12.27 10.70 -5.25
C GLU A 51 -11.45 10.29 -6.49
N LEU A 52 -10.76 9.15 -6.40
CA LEU A 52 -10.07 8.57 -7.55
C LEU A 52 -10.90 7.44 -8.16
N ARG A 53 -11.13 7.48 -9.47
CA ARG A 53 -11.96 6.50 -10.18
C ARG A 53 -11.13 5.41 -10.89
N GLY A 54 -11.78 4.26 -11.08
CA GLY A 54 -11.31 3.13 -11.88
C GLY A 54 -12.50 2.28 -12.33
N GLY A 55 -13.08 2.61 -13.49
CA GLY A 55 -14.33 2.01 -13.95
C GLY A 55 -15.50 2.42 -13.03
N ALA A 56 -16.33 1.43 -12.65
CA ALA A 56 -17.44 1.63 -11.70
C ALA A 56 -16.97 1.86 -10.25
N LEU A 57 -15.70 1.53 -9.95
CA LEU A 57 -15.15 1.70 -8.63
C LEU A 57 -14.57 3.11 -8.43
N GLY A 58 -14.72 3.64 -7.23
CA GLY A 58 -14.06 4.85 -6.75
C GLY A 58 -13.38 4.62 -5.40
N VAL A 59 -12.42 5.47 -5.05
CA VAL A 59 -11.80 5.49 -3.71
C VAL A 59 -11.81 6.91 -3.15
N ARG A 60 -12.34 7.07 -1.94
CA ARG A 60 -12.44 8.37 -1.24
C ARG A 60 -12.48 8.20 0.28
N ILE A 61 -12.37 9.30 1.00
CA ILE A 61 -12.55 9.33 2.45
C ILE A 61 -14.04 9.32 2.78
N ALA A 62 -14.41 8.63 3.87
CA ALA A 62 -15.75 8.68 4.44
C ALA A 62 -16.02 10.07 5.00
N GLU A 63 -17.14 10.67 4.62
CA GLU A 63 -17.55 12.02 5.02
C GLU A 63 -18.65 11.97 6.08
N THR A 64 -19.44 10.89 6.12
CA THR A 64 -20.60 10.77 7.00
C THR A 64 -20.47 9.65 8.03
N ALA A 65 -21.24 9.74 9.12
CA ALA A 65 -21.34 8.66 10.10
C ALA A 65 -21.91 7.36 9.49
N ALA A 66 -22.82 7.47 8.53
CA ALA A 66 -23.39 6.31 7.83
C ALA A 66 -22.35 5.57 6.99
N GLU A 67 -21.39 6.29 6.40
CA GLU A 67 -20.30 5.68 5.64
C GLU A 67 -19.27 5.00 6.54
N ARG A 68 -18.97 5.59 7.71
CA ARG A 68 -18.16 4.92 8.74
C ARG A 68 -18.84 3.65 9.26
N ASP A 69 -20.15 3.70 9.50
CA ASP A 69 -20.94 2.53 9.86
C ASP A 69 -20.89 1.45 8.78
N ALA A 70 -20.99 1.82 7.50
CA ALA A 70 -20.86 0.90 6.38
C ALA A 70 -19.46 0.23 6.33
N ALA A 71 -18.40 0.98 6.60
CA ALA A 71 -17.04 0.42 6.70
C ALA A 71 -16.91 -0.56 7.88
N GLN A 72 -17.46 -0.22 9.05
CA GLN A 72 -17.50 -1.10 10.23
C GLN A 72 -18.31 -2.38 9.97
N ALA A 73 -19.41 -2.28 9.21
CA ALA A 73 -20.20 -3.42 8.77
C ALA A 73 -19.42 -4.32 7.80
N LEU A 74 -18.71 -3.73 6.84
CA LEU A 74 -17.87 -4.46 5.90
C LEU A 74 -16.75 -5.22 6.65
N ARG A 75 -16.09 -4.55 7.58
CA ARG A 75 -15.06 -5.16 8.44
C ARG A 75 -15.61 -6.33 9.23
N TYR A 76 -16.80 -6.20 9.82
CA TYR A 76 -17.45 -7.32 10.51
C TYR A 76 -17.63 -8.53 9.59
N ARG A 77 -18.24 -8.34 8.40
CA ARG A 77 -18.44 -9.42 7.43
C ARG A 77 -17.13 -10.10 7.02
N VAL A 78 -16.07 -9.33 6.79
CA VAL A 78 -14.79 -9.90 6.36
C VAL A 78 -14.05 -10.55 7.52
N PHE A 79 -13.81 -9.84 8.62
CA PHE A 79 -12.96 -10.36 9.69
C PHE A 79 -13.64 -11.47 10.49
N PHE A 80 -14.92 -11.30 10.85
CA PHE A 80 -15.61 -12.21 11.76
C PHE A 80 -16.40 -13.29 11.04
N GLU A 81 -17.20 -12.93 10.02
CA GLU A 81 -18.01 -13.93 9.32
C GLU A 81 -17.19 -14.78 8.33
N GLU A 82 -16.16 -14.20 7.70
CA GLU A 82 -15.37 -14.92 6.68
C GLU A 82 -14.02 -15.43 7.20
N LEU A 83 -13.23 -14.58 7.87
CA LEU A 83 -11.87 -14.93 8.31
C LEU A 83 -11.82 -15.55 9.72
N GLY A 84 -12.98 -15.70 10.37
CA GLY A 84 -13.14 -16.47 11.59
C GLY A 84 -12.75 -15.73 12.87
N ALA A 85 -12.54 -14.41 12.83
CA ALA A 85 -12.27 -13.63 14.03
C ALA A 85 -13.39 -13.82 15.08
N ARG A 86 -13.02 -13.77 16.36
CA ARG A 86 -13.90 -14.05 17.49
C ARG A 86 -14.51 -12.74 18.01
N PRO A 87 -15.81 -12.49 17.81
CA PRO A 87 -16.43 -11.26 18.27
C PRO A 87 -16.64 -11.29 19.78
N ASP A 88 -16.43 -10.15 20.43
CA ASP A 88 -16.98 -9.93 21.77
C ASP A 88 -18.52 -9.75 21.70
N GLU A 89 -19.17 -9.67 22.86
CA GLU A 89 -20.64 -9.58 22.93
C GLU A 89 -21.17 -8.37 22.13
N ARG A 90 -20.50 -7.22 22.24
CA ARG A 90 -20.91 -5.99 21.55
C ARG A 90 -20.80 -6.16 20.05
N THR A 91 -19.65 -6.61 19.56
CA THR A 91 -19.34 -6.82 18.14
C THR A 91 -20.32 -7.82 17.52
N PHE A 92 -20.61 -8.91 18.23
CA PHE A 92 -21.58 -9.91 17.78
C PHE A 92 -23.00 -9.34 17.64
N ARG A 93 -23.44 -8.56 18.64
CA ARG A 93 -24.80 -7.96 18.65
C ARG A 93 -24.97 -6.87 17.60
N THR A 94 -23.98 -5.99 17.45
CA THR A 94 -24.06 -4.85 16.52
C THR A 94 -23.73 -5.25 15.09
N LYS A 95 -22.98 -6.35 14.90
CA LYS A 95 -22.39 -6.73 13.61
C LYS A 95 -21.54 -5.59 13.04
N ARG A 96 -20.74 -4.97 13.90
CA ARG A 96 -19.83 -3.87 13.57
C ARG A 96 -18.50 -4.12 14.26
N ASP A 97 -17.42 -4.13 13.49
CA ASP A 97 -16.06 -4.05 13.99
C ASP A 97 -15.77 -2.59 14.37
N VAL A 98 -15.80 -2.27 15.67
CA VAL A 98 -15.61 -0.89 16.19
C VAL A 98 -14.66 -0.90 17.37
N ASP A 99 -13.67 -0.01 17.34
CA ASP A 99 -12.79 0.27 18.48
C ASP A 99 -12.67 1.79 18.76
N ALA A 100 -11.85 2.14 19.77
CA ALA A 100 -11.69 3.52 20.23
C ALA A 100 -11.02 4.46 19.21
N PHE A 101 -10.41 3.93 18.14
CA PHE A 101 -9.70 4.74 17.14
C PHE A 101 -10.62 5.18 16.00
N ASP A 102 -11.77 4.53 15.82
CA ASP A 102 -12.65 4.74 14.66
C ASP A 102 -13.25 6.14 14.59
N GLU A 103 -13.46 6.81 15.72
CA GLU A 103 -13.99 8.18 15.75
C GLU A 103 -12.93 9.22 15.37
N ALA A 104 -11.67 8.99 15.74
CA ALA A 104 -10.58 9.92 15.46
C ALA A 104 -9.95 9.72 14.08
N ALA A 105 -10.02 8.50 13.54
CA ALA A 105 -9.40 8.13 12.28
C ALA A 105 -10.25 8.51 11.06
N ASP A 106 -9.57 8.79 9.95
CA ASP A 106 -10.20 8.82 8.64
C ASP A 106 -10.42 7.38 8.13
N HIS A 107 -11.44 7.18 7.30
CA HIS A 107 -11.77 5.88 6.71
C HIS A 107 -11.70 6.00 5.20
N LEU A 108 -10.69 5.38 4.60
CA LEU A 108 -10.59 5.24 3.14
C LEU A 108 -11.57 4.17 2.70
N LEU A 109 -12.43 4.48 1.74
CA LEU A 109 -13.47 3.58 1.23
C LEU A 109 -13.21 3.29 -0.25
N VAL A 110 -13.37 2.04 -0.65
CA VAL A 110 -13.61 1.67 -2.05
C VAL A 110 -15.11 1.53 -2.22
N ILE A 111 -15.66 2.28 -3.17
CA ILE A 111 -17.08 2.38 -3.43
C ILE A 111 -17.38 1.85 -4.82
N ASP A 112 -18.36 0.96 -4.93
CA ASP A 112 -18.93 0.53 -6.19
C ASP A 112 -20.16 1.38 -6.53
N HIS A 113 -19.99 2.29 -7.49
CA HIS A 113 -21.03 3.22 -7.89
C HIS A 113 -22.16 2.55 -8.69
N SER A 114 -21.98 1.31 -9.13
CA SER A 114 -23.07 0.55 -9.77
C SER A 114 -24.12 0.07 -8.76
N LYS A 115 -23.81 0.09 -7.46
CA LYS A 115 -24.71 -0.35 -6.38
C LYS A 115 -25.55 0.78 -5.76
N GLY A 116 -25.39 2.01 -6.21
CA GLY A 116 -26.03 3.18 -5.60
C GLY A 116 -25.22 3.75 -4.43
N SER A 117 -25.91 4.40 -3.49
CA SER A 117 -25.29 5.16 -2.38
C SER A 117 -25.46 4.50 -1.00
N GLY A 118 -26.05 3.31 -0.94
CA GLY A 118 -26.26 2.59 0.31
C GLY A 118 -24.99 1.92 0.84
N PRO A 119 -25.04 1.35 2.06
CA PRO A 119 -23.88 0.73 2.71
C PRO A 119 -23.26 -0.44 1.92
N GLU A 120 -24.05 -1.12 1.08
CA GLU A 120 -23.62 -2.18 0.16
C GLU A 120 -22.68 -1.70 -0.95
N SER A 121 -22.65 -0.39 -1.22
CA SER A 121 -21.70 0.22 -2.16
C SER A 121 -20.28 0.23 -1.61
N VAL A 122 -20.09 0.16 -0.29
CA VAL A 122 -18.75 0.09 0.34
C VAL A 122 -18.21 -1.33 0.25
N VAL A 123 -17.26 -1.53 -0.65
CA VAL A 123 -16.71 -2.84 -1.03
C VAL A 123 -15.26 -3.04 -0.60
N GLY A 124 -14.62 -2.00 -0.08
CA GLY A 124 -13.29 -2.07 0.52
C GLY A 124 -13.09 -0.93 1.50
N THR A 125 -12.23 -1.12 2.49
CA THR A 125 -11.88 -0.04 3.42
C THR A 125 -10.47 -0.17 3.98
N TYR A 126 -9.94 0.96 4.45
CA TYR A 126 -8.72 1.09 5.21
C TYR A 126 -8.89 2.20 6.26
N ARG A 127 -8.57 1.94 7.54
CA ARG A 127 -8.50 3.00 8.56
C ARG A 127 -7.17 3.73 8.49
N LEU A 128 -7.21 5.06 8.55
CA LEU A 128 -6.08 5.98 8.45
C LEU A 128 -6.01 6.86 9.71
N LEU A 129 -5.08 6.57 10.60
CA LEU A 129 -4.90 7.30 11.86
C LEU A 129 -3.59 8.10 11.82
N ARG A 130 -3.70 9.42 11.66
CA ARG A 130 -2.55 10.35 11.68
C ARG A 130 -2.10 10.67 13.11
N SER A 131 -0.87 11.14 13.28
CA SER A 131 -0.34 11.59 14.59
C SER A 131 -1.26 12.55 15.36
N ASP A 132 -1.80 13.59 14.70
CA ASP A 132 -2.70 14.57 15.31
C ASP A 132 -4.03 13.94 15.81
N ALA A 133 -4.48 12.89 15.13
CA ALA A 133 -5.64 12.11 15.57
C ALA A 133 -5.30 11.12 16.69
N ALA A 134 -4.15 10.46 16.60
CA ALA A 134 -3.66 9.53 17.63
C ALA A 134 -3.41 10.23 18.96
N GLU A 135 -2.89 11.47 18.96
CA GLU A 135 -2.71 12.30 20.15
C GLU A 135 -4.03 12.56 20.88
N ARG A 136 -5.13 12.77 20.16
CA ARG A 136 -6.47 12.95 20.75
C ARG A 136 -6.99 11.67 21.42
N VAL A 137 -6.62 10.50 20.89
CA VAL A 137 -6.94 9.19 21.48
C VAL A 137 -5.94 8.84 22.61
N GLY A 138 -4.76 9.47 22.60
CA GLY A 138 -3.66 9.26 23.54
C GLY A 138 -2.67 8.16 23.13
N ARG A 139 -2.88 7.49 21.99
CA ARG A 139 -1.98 6.46 21.44
C ARG A 139 -2.33 6.07 19.99
N PHE A 140 -1.42 5.32 19.38
CA PHE A 140 -1.68 4.51 18.18
C PHE A 140 -2.20 3.11 18.56
N TYR A 141 -2.87 2.40 17.64
CA TYR A 141 -3.30 1.01 17.87
C TYR A 141 -2.10 0.08 18.00
N THR A 142 -1.11 0.20 17.12
CA THR A 142 0.10 -0.62 17.08
C THR A 142 0.87 -0.58 18.40
N ALA A 143 0.73 0.49 19.19
CA ALA A 143 1.30 0.58 20.54
C ALA A 143 0.75 -0.45 21.54
N SER A 144 -0.39 -1.10 21.23
CA SER A 144 -0.94 -2.18 22.04
C SER A 144 -0.25 -3.53 21.84
N GLU A 145 0.60 -3.63 20.81
CA GLU A 145 1.32 -4.87 20.49
C GLU A 145 2.83 -4.68 20.37
N TYR A 146 3.26 -3.45 20.06
CA TYR A 146 4.65 -3.12 19.83
C TYR A 146 5.06 -1.87 20.60
N ASP A 147 6.32 -1.85 21.03
CA ASP A 147 7.02 -0.62 21.37
C ASP A 147 7.31 0.17 20.09
N ILE A 148 6.62 1.30 19.96
CA ILE A 148 6.74 2.24 18.84
C ILE A 148 7.47 3.53 19.21
N SER A 149 8.16 3.57 20.37
CA SER A 149 8.90 4.74 20.86
C SER A 149 9.83 5.33 19.78
N VAL A 150 10.54 4.45 19.06
CA VAL A 150 11.43 4.83 17.94
C VAL A 150 10.73 5.61 16.82
N LEU A 151 9.41 5.42 16.64
CA LEU A 151 8.62 6.20 15.70
C LEU A 151 8.04 7.46 16.32
N THR A 152 7.55 7.40 17.55
CA THR A 152 6.96 8.58 18.21
C THR A 152 8.01 9.63 18.59
N GLU A 153 9.27 9.22 18.74
CA GLU A 153 10.43 10.11 18.92
C GLU A 153 10.98 10.64 17.59
N PHE A 154 10.60 10.03 16.46
CA PHE A 154 11.00 10.50 15.14
C PHE A 154 10.30 11.83 14.81
N PRO A 155 11.03 12.88 14.39
CA PRO A 155 10.45 14.19 14.10
C PRO A 155 9.79 14.20 12.71
N GLY A 156 8.67 13.49 12.58
CA GLY A 156 7.91 13.39 11.34
C GLY A 156 6.45 13.05 11.54
N ARG A 157 5.68 13.18 10.46
CA ARG A 157 4.24 12.92 10.43
C ARG A 157 4.01 11.44 10.20
N LEU A 158 3.42 10.78 11.18
CA LEU A 158 3.13 9.37 11.12
C LEU A 158 1.70 9.14 10.64
N LEU A 159 1.51 8.05 9.91
CA LEU A 159 0.22 7.52 9.54
C LEU A 159 0.19 6.03 9.90
N GLU A 160 -0.57 5.70 10.93
CA GLU A 160 -0.95 4.32 11.18
C GLU A 160 -2.06 3.93 10.22
N VAL A 161 -1.90 2.77 9.60
CA VAL A 161 -2.94 2.16 8.77
C VAL A 161 -3.30 0.79 9.31
N GLY A 162 -4.60 0.53 9.45
CA GLY A 162 -5.10 -0.76 9.89
C GLY A 162 -6.50 -1.08 9.40
N ARG A 163 -7.04 -2.21 9.87
CA ARG A 163 -8.41 -2.66 9.59
C ARG A 163 -8.73 -2.73 8.08
N SER A 164 -7.74 -3.08 7.27
CA SER A 164 -7.91 -3.17 5.82
C SER A 164 -8.68 -4.41 5.43
N CYS A 165 -9.75 -4.26 4.65
CA CYS A 165 -10.44 -5.39 4.07
C CYS A 165 -11.09 -5.03 2.73
N VAL A 166 -11.30 -6.05 1.90
CA VAL A 166 -12.04 -5.94 0.64
C VAL A 166 -13.05 -7.08 0.61
N ALA A 167 -14.29 -6.76 0.25
CA ALA A 167 -15.36 -7.73 0.03
C ALA A 167 -14.89 -8.81 -0.95
N LYS A 168 -15.26 -10.07 -0.70
CA LYS A 168 -14.72 -11.25 -1.38
C LYS A 168 -14.81 -11.15 -2.91
N GLU A 169 -15.92 -10.62 -3.42
CA GLU A 169 -16.20 -10.47 -4.86
C GLU A 169 -15.32 -9.39 -5.52
N TYR A 170 -14.69 -8.52 -4.72
CA TYR A 170 -13.89 -7.38 -5.16
C TYR A 170 -12.39 -7.57 -4.93
N ARG A 171 -11.94 -8.75 -4.47
CA ARG A 171 -10.51 -9.08 -4.25
C ARG A 171 -9.72 -9.30 -5.54
N GLY A 172 -9.97 -8.44 -6.52
CA GLY A 172 -9.20 -8.34 -7.76
C GLY A 172 -8.12 -7.27 -7.70
N ARG A 173 -7.40 -7.13 -8.80
CA ARG A 173 -6.33 -6.15 -8.96
C ARG A 173 -6.84 -4.71 -8.82
N THR A 174 -8.04 -4.39 -9.30
CA THR A 174 -8.58 -3.03 -9.37
C THR A 174 -8.81 -2.40 -8.00
N ALA A 175 -9.53 -3.08 -7.10
CA ALA A 175 -9.83 -2.55 -5.77
C ALA A 175 -8.56 -2.31 -4.96
N MET A 176 -7.62 -3.27 -5.01
CA MET A 176 -6.31 -3.13 -4.35
C MET A 176 -5.51 -1.95 -4.93
N GLN A 177 -5.47 -1.79 -6.25
CA GLN A 177 -4.80 -0.64 -6.88
C GLN A 177 -5.43 0.69 -6.47
N LEU A 178 -6.77 0.77 -6.37
CA LEU A 178 -7.46 1.95 -5.90
C LEU A 178 -7.11 2.27 -4.43
N LEU A 179 -7.13 1.29 -3.53
CA LEU A 179 -6.68 1.49 -2.15
C LEU A 179 -5.26 2.06 -2.08
N TRP A 180 -4.32 1.48 -2.82
CA TRP A 180 -2.94 1.97 -2.85
C TRP A 180 -2.82 3.38 -3.43
N ARG A 181 -3.58 3.71 -4.49
CA ARG A 181 -3.64 5.07 -5.04
C ARG A 181 -4.23 6.05 -4.03
N GLY A 182 -5.25 5.62 -3.29
CA GLY A 182 -5.87 6.42 -2.23
C GLY A 182 -4.90 6.70 -1.09
N ILE A 183 -4.21 5.68 -0.58
CA ILE A 183 -3.16 5.85 0.45
C ILE A 183 -2.06 6.79 -0.04
N ALA A 184 -1.58 6.63 -1.28
CA ALA A 184 -0.56 7.51 -1.85
C ALA A 184 -1.03 8.98 -1.94
N SER A 185 -2.27 9.21 -2.40
CA SER A 185 -2.90 10.53 -2.43
C SER A 185 -2.99 11.14 -1.03
N TYR A 186 -3.40 10.34 -0.05
CA TYR A 186 -3.53 10.75 1.35
C TYR A 186 -2.17 11.12 1.97
N ILE A 187 -1.14 10.30 1.74
CA ILE A 187 0.24 10.57 2.16
C ILE A 187 0.71 11.90 1.61
N PHE A 188 0.49 12.16 0.31
CA PHE A 188 0.88 13.41 -0.33
C PHE A 188 0.13 14.62 0.25
N LEU A 189 -1.19 14.50 0.42
CA LEU A 189 -2.05 15.56 0.94
C LEU A 189 -1.62 15.98 2.36
N HIS A 190 -1.38 15.01 3.25
CA HIS A 190 -1.07 15.27 4.65
C HIS A 190 0.44 15.39 4.95
N ARG A 191 1.29 15.20 3.93
CA ARG A 191 2.76 15.18 4.02
C ARG A 191 3.25 14.15 5.04
N ILE A 192 2.68 12.96 4.99
CA ILE A 192 3.07 11.86 5.86
C ILE A 192 4.51 11.47 5.52
N ASP A 193 5.35 11.30 6.54
CA ASP A 193 6.75 10.91 6.40
C ASP A 193 6.93 9.39 6.56
N VAL A 194 6.12 8.79 7.43
CA VAL A 194 6.16 7.36 7.74
C VAL A 194 4.75 6.78 7.78
N LEU A 195 4.54 5.75 6.97
CA LEU A 195 3.38 4.87 7.02
C LEU A 195 3.73 3.63 7.84
N PHE A 196 2.91 3.24 8.80
CA PHE A 196 3.16 2.03 9.59
C PHE A 196 1.87 1.35 10.06
N GLY A 197 1.97 0.16 10.63
CA GLY A 197 0.84 -0.58 11.20
C GLY A 197 1.15 -2.06 11.40
N CYS A 198 0.14 -2.84 11.79
CA CYS A 198 0.24 -4.29 11.93
C CYS A 198 -0.13 -4.96 10.59
N GLY A 199 0.81 -5.71 10.03
CA GLY A 199 0.58 -6.58 8.88
C GLY A 199 0.40 -8.03 9.31
N SER A 200 -0.75 -8.61 8.98
CA SER A 200 -1.16 -9.91 9.53
C SER A 200 -0.89 -11.08 8.59
N LEU A 201 -0.31 -12.15 9.11
CA LEU A 201 -0.31 -13.49 8.50
C LEU A 201 -1.51 -14.30 9.02
N PRO A 202 -2.27 -15.00 8.17
CA PRO A 202 -3.33 -15.90 8.65
C PRO A 202 -2.75 -17.06 9.46
N GLY A 203 -3.33 -17.33 10.63
CA GLY A 203 -2.93 -18.41 11.54
C GLY A 203 -2.26 -17.91 12.83
N THR A 204 -2.44 -18.69 13.89
CA THR A 204 -1.94 -18.39 15.25
C THR A 204 -0.80 -19.30 15.69
N ASP A 205 -0.32 -20.18 14.80
CA ASP A 205 0.80 -21.08 15.06
C ASP A 205 2.09 -20.52 14.41
N PRO A 206 3.03 -19.96 15.19
CA PRO A 206 4.28 -19.42 14.66
C PRO A 206 5.19 -20.49 14.05
N ASP A 207 5.10 -21.76 14.47
CA ASP A 207 5.87 -22.86 13.86
C ASP A 207 5.37 -23.14 12.43
N ALA A 208 4.05 -23.11 12.22
CA ALA A 208 3.47 -23.22 10.88
C ALA A 208 3.80 -22.02 9.97
N LEU A 209 4.16 -20.88 10.55
CA LEU A 209 4.53 -19.64 9.86
C LEU A 209 6.05 -19.40 9.83
N ALA A 210 6.85 -20.35 10.31
CA ALA A 210 8.29 -20.18 10.57
C ALA A 210 9.06 -19.67 9.35
N ASP A 211 8.79 -20.19 8.15
CA ASP A 211 9.48 -19.78 6.93
C ASP A 211 9.17 -18.33 6.55
N GLN A 212 7.89 -17.93 6.62
CA GLN A 212 7.46 -16.56 6.32
C GLN A 212 8.04 -15.55 7.32
N LEU A 213 8.01 -15.89 8.62
CA LEU A 213 8.56 -15.05 9.68
C LEU A 213 10.08 -14.89 9.53
N THR A 214 10.79 -16.00 9.32
CA THR A 214 12.24 -16.00 9.13
C THR A 214 12.61 -15.21 7.87
N TYR A 215 11.89 -15.42 6.76
CA TYR A 215 12.07 -14.68 5.52
C TYR A 215 11.93 -13.18 5.72
N MET A 216 10.85 -12.73 6.38
CA MET A 216 10.61 -11.30 6.63
C MET A 216 11.68 -10.70 7.54
N HIS A 217 12.02 -11.39 8.64
CA HIS A 217 13.08 -10.93 9.54
C HIS A 217 14.42 -10.79 8.80
N HIS A 218 14.84 -11.79 8.02
CA HIS A 218 16.14 -11.73 7.35
C HIS A 218 16.22 -10.67 6.25
N ASN A 219 15.17 -10.54 5.44
CA ASN A 219 15.21 -9.72 4.23
C ASN A 219 14.68 -8.30 4.42
N HIS A 220 13.90 -8.07 5.47
CA HIS A 220 13.13 -6.84 5.62
C HIS A 220 13.19 -6.22 7.02
N LEU A 221 13.95 -6.78 7.98
CA LEU A 221 14.05 -6.18 9.31
C LEU A 221 14.53 -4.72 9.24
N ALA A 222 13.81 -3.85 9.93
CA ALA A 222 14.13 -2.44 10.00
C ALA A 222 15.54 -2.21 10.60
N PRO A 223 16.27 -1.17 10.15
CA PRO A 223 17.48 -0.75 10.83
C PRO A 223 17.16 -0.30 12.27
N PRO A 224 18.11 -0.37 13.23
CA PRO A 224 17.84 -0.10 14.64
C PRO A 224 17.10 1.21 14.91
N ALA A 225 17.40 2.28 14.17
CA ALA A 225 16.78 3.59 14.32
C ALA A 225 15.28 3.65 13.96
N LEU A 226 14.74 2.63 13.29
CA LEU A 226 13.32 2.55 12.89
C LEU A 226 12.67 1.24 13.34
N ARG A 227 13.37 0.44 14.17
CA ARG A 227 12.96 -0.92 14.50
C ARG A 227 11.95 -0.92 15.63
N ILE A 228 10.69 -0.90 15.24
CA ILE A 228 9.55 -1.25 16.10
C ILE A 228 9.79 -2.67 16.64
N ARG A 229 9.55 -2.89 17.93
CA ARG A 229 9.74 -4.20 18.57
C ARG A 229 8.45 -4.66 19.25
N ALA A 230 8.08 -5.93 19.13
CA ALA A 230 6.94 -6.48 19.85
C ALA A 230 7.14 -6.32 21.36
N LEU A 231 6.05 -6.01 22.08
CA LEU A 231 6.11 -5.87 23.54
C LEU A 231 6.61 -7.17 24.19
N PRO A 232 7.40 -7.12 25.28
CA PRO A 232 8.02 -8.31 25.88
C PRO A 232 7.04 -9.46 26.17
N GLU A 233 5.85 -9.14 26.65
CA GLU A 233 4.79 -10.09 27.00
C GLU A 233 4.04 -10.66 25.78
N ARG A 234 4.21 -10.07 24.59
CA ARG A 234 3.60 -10.52 23.33
C ARG A 234 4.61 -11.01 22.29
N TYR A 235 5.90 -10.92 22.61
CA TYR A 235 7.00 -11.17 21.68
C TYR A 235 7.07 -12.64 21.25
N VAL A 236 7.05 -12.86 19.93
CA VAL A 236 7.35 -14.14 19.29
C VAL A 236 8.58 -14.00 18.41
N GLU A 237 9.57 -14.85 18.64
CA GLU A 237 10.80 -14.88 17.83
C GLU A 237 10.47 -15.18 16.37
N MET A 238 11.03 -14.38 15.45
CA MET A 238 10.75 -14.52 14.02
C MET A 238 11.77 -15.41 13.31
N GLN A 239 13.01 -15.49 13.81
CA GLN A 239 14.01 -16.40 13.26
C GLN A 239 13.78 -17.82 13.78
N ARG A 240 13.09 -18.61 12.95
CA ARG A 240 12.51 -19.90 13.36
C ARG A 240 12.95 -21.09 12.50
N THR A 241 13.41 -20.82 11.28
CA THR A 241 13.94 -21.82 10.35
C THR A 241 15.39 -21.48 9.99
N ASP A 242 16.18 -22.49 9.58
CA ASP A 242 17.49 -22.26 8.98
C ASP A 242 17.36 -21.43 7.68
N LEU A 243 18.05 -20.29 7.62
CA LEU A 243 18.08 -19.39 6.47
C LEU A 243 18.58 -20.07 5.20
N HIS A 244 19.48 -21.04 5.32
CA HIS A 244 20.03 -21.77 4.18
C HIS A 244 19.06 -22.81 3.60
N ALA A 245 18.03 -23.19 4.37
CA ALA A 245 16.99 -24.12 3.95
C ALA A 245 15.75 -23.44 3.35
N LEU A 246 15.66 -22.10 3.40
CA LEU A 246 14.48 -21.38 2.93
C LEU A 246 14.33 -21.38 1.41
N ASP A 247 13.14 -21.73 0.91
CA ASP A 247 12.71 -21.39 -0.44
C ASP A 247 12.07 -19.99 -0.44
N TYR A 248 12.85 -19.00 -0.87
CA TYR A 248 12.45 -17.59 -0.90
C TYR A 248 11.22 -17.34 -1.77
N ARG A 249 11.11 -18.08 -2.89
CA ARG A 249 9.98 -17.93 -3.82
C ARG A 249 8.71 -18.49 -3.20
N ALA A 250 8.80 -19.65 -2.54
CA ALA A 250 7.68 -20.23 -1.81
C ALA A 250 7.22 -19.31 -0.66
N CYS A 251 8.16 -18.75 0.11
CA CYS A 251 7.86 -17.79 1.19
C CYS A 251 7.08 -16.59 0.66
N LEU A 252 7.61 -15.92 -0.38
CA LEU A 252 6.97 -14.78 -1.02
C LEU A 252 5.57 -15.13 -1.53
N ASN A 253 5.38 -16.31 -2.13
CA ASN A 253 4.06 -16.72 -2.63
C ASN A 253 3.04 -16.87 -1.51
N LYS A 254 3.45 -17.42 -0.35
CA LYS A 254 2.61 -17.60 0.85
C LYS A 254 2.29 -16.29 1.57
N LEU A 255 3.08 -15.23 1.39
CA LEU A 255 2.79 -13.93 2.03
C LEU A 255 1.46 -13.34 1.52
N PRO A 256 0.65 -12.73 2.42
CA PRO A 256 -0.55 -12.00 2.04
C PRO A 256 -0.29 -10.90 1.01
N PRO A 257 -1.22 -10.63 0.07
CA PRO A 257 -1.04 -9.62 -0.97
C PRO A 257 -0.68 -8.22 -0.46
N LEU A 258 -1.23 -7.83 0.68
CA LEU A 258 -1.00 -6.52 1.28
C LEU A 258 0.41 -6.40 1.86
N LEU A 259 0.86 -7.39 2.64
CA LEU A 259 2.25 -7.51 3.12
C LEU A 259 3.24 -7.47 1.96
N LYS A 260 3.01 -8.27 0.91
CA LYS A 260 3.80 -8.22 -0.33
C LYS A 260 3.83 -6.82 -0.96
N GLY A 261 2.75 -6.05 -0.85
CA GLY A 261 2.67 -4.68 -1.32
C GLY A 261 3.65 -3.77 -0.59
N TYR A 262 3.63 -3.79 0.75
CA TYR A 262 4.56 -3.02 1.57
C TYR A 262 6.02 -3.38 1.31
N LEU A 263 6.36 -4.67 1.32
CA LEU A 263 7.74 -5.13 1.10
C LEU A 263 8.25 -4.73 -0.29
N ARG A 264 7.39 -4.79 -1.33
CA ARG A 264 7.74 -4.35 -2.68
C ARG A 264 8.00 -2.85 -2.76
N LEU A 265 7.39 -2.04 -1.90
CA LEU A 265 7.64 -0.61 -1.80
C LEU A 265 8.95 -0.29 -1.07
N GLY A 266 9.68 -1.30 -0.58
CA GLY A 266 10.85 -1.10 0.27
C GLY A 266 10.47 -0.94 1.74
N GLY A 267 9.29 -1.43 2.12
CA GLY A 267 8.88 -1.49 3.51
C GLY A 267 9.76 -2.42 4.33
N TYR A 268 9.89 -2.07 5.60
CA TYR A 268 10.56 -2.85 6.62
C TYR A 268 9.54 -3.57 7.50
N VAL A 269 10.01 -4.60 8.20
CA VAL A 269 9.31 -5.24 9.31
C VAL A 269 9.98 -4.92 10.65
N GLY A 270 9.19 -4.94 11.70
CA GLY A 270 9.65 -4.85 13.08
C GLY A 270 10.33 -6.14 13.56
N ASP A 271 10.74 -6.10 14.82
CA ASP A 271 11.39 -7.18 15.54
C ASP A 271 10.41 -7.87 16.48
N GLY A 272 10.27 -9.18 16.30
CA GLY A 272 9.23 -9.98 16.96
C GLY A 272 7.88 -9.91 16.24
N ALA A 273 7.24 -11.06 16.16
CA ALA A 273 5.84 -11.18 15.76
C ALA A 273 4.93 -11.19 16.99
N VAL A 274 3.63 -11.07 16.77
CA VAL A 274 2.61 -11.09 17.82
C VAL A 274 1.47 -12.01 17.39
N VAL A 275 1.10 -12.98 18.22
CA VAL A 275 -0.09 -13.81 17.96
C VAL A 275 -1.35 -13.04 18.39
N ASP A 276 -2.30 -12.89 17.47
CA ASP A 276 -3.62 -12.34 17.69
C ASP A 276 -4.67 -13.45 17.59
N GLU A 277 -5.02 -14.01 18.75
CA GLU A 277 -6.04 -15.04 18.91
C GLU A 277 -7.46 -14.55 18.58
N GLN A 278 -7.71 -13.24 18.65
CA GLN A 278 -9.02 -12.68 18.34
C GLN A 278 -9.24 -12.70 16.83
N PHE A 279 -8.26 -12.29 16.04
CA PHE A 279 -8.37 -12.24 14.58
C PHE A 279 -7.88 -13.51 13.87
N ASN A 280 -7.36 -14.49 14.63
CA ASN A 280 -6.69 -15.69 14.13
C ASN A 280 -5.50 -15.37 13.22
N THR A 281 -4.67 -14.43 13.64
CA THR A 281 -3.51 -13.99 12.87
C THR A 281 -2.23 -14.00 13.71
N THR A 282 -1.11 -13.94 13.00
CA THR A 282 0.19 -13.60 13.56
C THR A 282 0.63 -12.31 12.88
N ASP A 283 0.67 -11.25 13.66
CA ASP A 283 0.94 -9.90 13.23
C ASP A 283 2.44 -9.63 13.24
N VAL A 284 2.87 -8.81 12.30
CA VAL A 284 4.23 -8.27 12.22
C VAL A 284 4.10 -6.77 12.01
N ALA A 285 4.82 -5.96 12.78
CA ALA A 285 4.86 -4.52 12.54
C ALA A 285 5.48 -4.23 11.16
N VAL A 286 4.86 -3.37 10.38
CA VAL A 286 5.32 -2.96 9.05
C VAL A 286 5.48 -1.45 9.02
N LEU A 287 6.53 -0.98 8.34
CA LEU A 287 6.85 0.43 8.21
C LEU A 287 7.29 0.73 6.76
N VAL A 288 6.86 1.85 6.20
CA VAL A 288 7.33 2.36 4.91
C VAL A 288 7.59 3.86 5.03
N LYS A 289 8.80 4.29 4.70
CA LYS A 289 9.12 5.72 4.56
C LYS A 289 8.48 6.26 3.29
N SER A 290 7.81 7.41 3.36
CA SER A 290 7.10 8.00 2.22
C SER A 290 8.01 8.33 1.04
N GLU A 291 9.27 8.67 1.28
CA GLU A 291 10.28 8.87 0.22
C GLU A 291 10.43 7.63 -0.68
N LEU A 292 10.32 6.42 -0.12
CA LEU A 292 10.44 5.16 -0.86
C LEU A 292 9.19 4.86 -1.70
N LEU A 293 8.03 5.34 -1.25
CA LEU A 293 6.79 5.29 -2.03
C LEU A 293 6.88 6.18 -3.26
N ALA A 294 7.37 7.42 -3.09
CA ALA A 294 7.50 8.41 -4.17
C ALA A 294 8.41 7.90 -5.30
N ASP A 295 9.59 7.36 -4.97
CA ASP A 295 10.56 6.89 -5.96
C ASP A 295 10.07 5.72 -6.81
N LYS A 296 9.25 4.83 -6.26
CA LYS A 296 8.73 3.65 -6.99
C LYS A 296 7.45 3.96 -7.75
N TYR A 297 6.57 4.81 -7.22
CA TYR A 297 5.42 5.30 -7.97
C TYR A 297 5.88 6.12 -9.18
N TYR A 298 6.89 6.99 -9.00
CA TYR A 298 7.49 7.77 -10.08
C TYR A 298 8.07 6.88 -11.19
N ARG A 299 8.85 5.85 -10.83
CA ARG A 299 9.44 4.90 -11.80
C ARG A 299 8.41 4.00 -12.51
N HIS A 300 7.33 3.61 -11.84
CA HIS A 300 6.25 2.85 -12.48
C HIS A 300 5.50 3.69 -13.52
N TYR A 301 5.30 4.98 -13.22
CA TYR A 301 4.71 5.93 -14.16
C TYR A 301 5.65 6.26 -15.33
N GLU A 302 6.94 6.49 -15.05
CA GLU A 302 7.97 6.73 -16.07
C GLU A 302 8.10 5.54 -17.04
N ARG A 303 8.01 4.31 -16.52
CA ARG A 303 8.03 3.09 -17.35
C ARG A 303 6.81 3.00 -18.28
N ARG A 304 5.61 3.31 -17.77
CA ARG A 304 4.39 3.38 -18.60
C ARG A 304 4.45 4.47 -19.66
N LEU A 305 5.16 5.57 -19.37
CA LEU A 305 5.46 6.63 -20.34
C LEU A 305 6.39 6.13 -21.45
N ARG A 306 7.48 5.42 -21.10
CA ARG A 306 8.39 4.84 -22.10
C ARG A 306 7.70 3.80 -22.96
N ASP A 307 6.95 2.89 -22.35
CA ASP A 307 6.21 1.85 -23.09
C ASP A 307 5.17 2.46 -24.06
N ALA A 308 4.61 3.63 -23.74
CA ALA A 308 3.67 4.38 -24.59
C ALA A 308 4.34 5.32 -25.61
N LEU A 309 5.65 5.58 -25.49
CA LEU A 309 6.47 6.32 -26.45
C LEU A 309 7.21 5.38 -27.41
N ASP A 310 7.37 4.11 -27.03
CA ASP A 310 8.00 3.03 -27.81
C ASP A 310 6.98 2.17 -28.61
N THR A 311 5.69 2.56 -28.64
CA THR A 311 4.63 2.00 -29.50
C THR A 311 4.11 3.03 -30.50
#